data_AF-A0A7M5X7E4-F1
#
_entry.id   AF-A0A7M5X7E4-F1
#
_cell.length_a   1.000
_cell.length_b   1.000
_cell.length_c   1.000
_cell.angle_alpha   90.00
_cell.angle_beta   90.00
_cell.angle_gamma   90.00
#
_symmetry.space_group_name_H-M   'P 1'
#
loop_
_entity.id
_entity.type
_entity.pdbx_description
1 polymer ?
#
loop_
_entity_poly.entity_id
_entity_poly.type
_entity_poly.pdbx_seq_one_letter_code
_entity_poly.pdbx_strand_id
1 'polypeptide(L)'
;MRRLILISSNHKRRNEQANKQPTQKDRKSRSSLSNNNLTSSQNSNINNGNNKQNIASYGSQTQFKASFTISRDKDDTPACFKQDGERFTNEQTLKLYSAADYTVKMEIAPNMELLYIKFGGVETPFKSTNDPEKDQKSIYQFLWSTKGIDPTENRHRTDVLCSMKFKNFKEIEFRLQVKFYTLQKMKHATWGEKLNSISMDCTAGRGTYQSFVEKMKYI
;
A
#
# COMPACT_ATOMS: atom_id res chain seq x y z
N MET A 1 -19.63 -49.66 -34.70
CA MET A 1 -18.21 -49.51 -35.09
C MET A 1 -17.78 -48.08 -34.80
N ARG A 2 -16.98 -47.83 -33.76
CA ARG A 2 -16.38 -46.52 -33.46
C ARG A 2 -14.85 -46.69 -33.48
N ARG A 3 -14.18 -46.01 -34.41
CA ARG A 3 -12.72 -46.01 -34.56
C ARG A 3 -12.11 -45.06 -33.52
N LEU A 4 -11.15 -45.60 -32.76
CA LEU A 4 -10.11 -44.83 -32.06
C LEU A 4 -9.19 -44.16 -33.09
N ILE A 5 -8.73 -42.94 -32.79
CA ILE A 5 -7.52 -42.37 -33.37
C ILE A 5 -6.64 -41.89 -32.21
N LEU A 6 -5.50 -42.56 -32.05
CA LEU A 6 -4.33 -42.22 -31.24
C LEU A 6 -3.35 -41.43 -32.12
N ILE A 7 -2.85 -40.28 -31.65
CA ILE A 7 -1.66 -39.60 -32.18
C ILE A 7 -0.93 -39.02 -30.95
N SER A 8 0.06 -39.72 -30.40
CA SER A 8 1.51 -39.62 -30.69
C SER A 8 2.18 -38.38 -30.08
N SER A 9 2.88 -38.61 -28.98
CA SER A 9 3.87 -37.75 -28.33
C SER A 9 5.26 -37.92 -28.98
N ASN A 10 6.04 -36.84 -29.19
CA ASN A 10 7.50 -36.90 -29.04
C ASN A 10 8.23 -35.54 -29.09
N HIS A 11 9.24 -35.43 -28.20
CA HIS A 11 10.47 -34.58 -28.25
C HIS A 11 10.30 -33.07 -27.98
N LYS A 12 11.18 -32.35 -27.26
CA LYS A 12 12.65 -32.38 -27.30
C LYS A 12 13.30 -31.63 -26.10
N ARG A 13 14.37 -32.27 -25.63
CA ARG A 13 15.57 -31.93 -24.83
C ARG A 13 15.97 -30.48 -24.45
N ARG A 14 16.55 -30.44 -23.24
CA ARG A 14 17.60 -29.57 -22.63
C ARG A 14 18.55 -28.83 -23.58
N ASN A 15 19.00 -27.65 -23.14
CA ASN A 15 20.38 -27.17 -23.29
C ASN A 15 20.80 -26.34 -22.06
N GLU A 16 21.88 -26.78 -21.41
CA GLU A 16 22.76 -26.02 -20.53
C GLU A 16 23.77 -25.26 -21.38
N GLN A 17 24.18 -24.06 -20.97
CA GLN A 17 25.55 -23.59 -21.18
C GLN A 17 25.91 -22.48 -20.19
N ALA A 18 27.07 -22.69 -19.57
CA ALA A 18 27.73 -21.85 -18.59
C ALA A 18 28.48 -20.68 -19.25
N ASN A 19 28.74 -19.62 -18.49
CA ASN A 19 29.94 -18.82 -18.71
C ASN A 19 30.48 -18.22 -17.39
N LYS A 20 31.80 -18.29 -17.21
CA LYS A 20 32.59 -17.84 -16.05
C LYS A 20 33.36 -16.55 -16.40
N GLN A 21 33.30 -15.56 -15.48
CA GLN A 21 34.36 -14.67 -14.92
C GLN A 21 35.43 -13.97 -15.82
N PRO A 22 35.93 -12.75 -15.45
CA PRO A 22 36.88 -12.59 -14.34
C PRO A 22 36.85 -11.27 -13.51
N THR A 23 37.68 -11.29 -12.47
CA THR A 23 37.97 -10.34 -11.38
C THR A 23 39.00 -9.24 -11.75
N GLN A 24 39.04 -8.14 -10.96
CA GLN A 24 40.25 -7.43 -10.41
C GLN A 24 39.83 -6.07 -9.77
N LYS A 25 40.05 -5.82 -8.47
CA LYS A 25 41.25 -5.31 -7.74
C LYS A 25 41.25 -3.78 -7.50
N ASP A 26 41.34 -3.45 -6.21
CA ASP A 26 42.14 -2.40 -5.54
C ASP A 26 42.24 -0.98 -6.13
N ARG A 27 41.86 0.03 -5.33
CA ARG A 27 42.76 1.14 -4.94
C ARG A 27 42.20 2.00 -3.80
N LYS A 28 42.97 2.02 -2.69
CA LYS A 28 42.94 3.00 -1.60
C LYS A 28 43.66 4.29 -2.02
N SER A 29 43.18 5.45 -1.57
CA SER A 29 43.90 6.74 -1.39
C SER A 29 43.00 7.59 -0.47
N ARG A 30 43.23 7.85 0.82
CA ARG A 30 44.30 8.56 1.57
C ARG A 30 44.61 9.99 1.07
N SER A 31 44.11 10.99 1.80
CA SER A 31 44.76 12.27 2.14
C SER A 31 43.79 13.13 3.00
N SER A 32 44.00 13.25 4.32
CA SER A 32 44.65 14.39 5.04
C SER A 32 43.70 15.58 5.29
N LEU A 33 43.21 15.78 6.52
CA LEU A 33 43.76 16.69 7.54
C LEU A 33 43.73 18.18 7.14
N SER A 34 42.90 18.97 7.83
CA SER A 34 43.31 20.24 8.46
C SER A 34 42.17 20.85 9.27
N ASN A 35 42.35 20.89 10.60
CA ASN A 35 41.67 21.81 11.51
C ASN A 35 42.17 23.24 11.27
N ASN A 36 41.32 24.25 11.50
CA ASN A 36 41.58 25.32 12.48
C ASN A 36 40.51 26.44 12.45
N ASN A 37 39.85 26.59 13.60
CA ASN A 37 39.61 27.81 14.40
C ASN A 37 39.05 29.11 13.78
N LEU A 38 37.88 29.47 14.31
CA LEU A 38 37.55 30.69 15.07
C LEU A 38 38.21 32.01 14.65
N THR A 39 37.36 32.95 14.21
CA THR A 39 37.46 34.37 14.60
C THR A 39 36.07 34.99 14.70
N SER A 40 35.79 35.56 15.86
CA SER A 40 34.69 36.47 16.15
C SER A 40 35.01 37.87 15.64
N SER A 41 34.04 38.60 15.07
CA SER A 41 33.98 40.08 15.09
C SER A 41 32.59 40.61 14.77
N GLN A 42 31.96 41.15 15.81
CA GLN A 42 31.14 42.37 15.94
C GLN A 42 30.39 42.98 14.73
N ASN A 43 29.08 43.15 14.98
CA ASN A 43 28.20 44.31 14.70
C ASN A 43 28.28 45.07 13.37
N SER A 44 27.19 45.01 12.63
CA SER A 44 26.56 46.23 12.08
C SER A 44 25.04 46.06 11.94
N ASN A 45 24.32 46.84 12.73
CA ASN A 45 22.90 47.17 12.56
C ASN A 45 22.70 47.79 11.17
N ILE A 46 21.86 47.18 10.34
CA ILE A 46 21.17 47.87 9.24
C ILE A 46 19.71 47.48 9.30
N ASN A 47 18.91 48.39 9.86
CA ASN A 47 17.49 48.51 9.53
C ASN A 47 17.40 48.96 8.07
N ASN A 48 16.78 48.16 7.21
CA ASN A 48 16.19 48.70 5.99
C ASN A 48 14.98 47.88 5.53
N GLY A 49 13.83 48.53 5.63
CA GLY A 49 12.76 48.57 4.64
C GLY A 49 12.35 47.29 3.93
N ASN A 50 11.13 46.84 4.23
CA ASN A 50 10.13 46.40 3.27
C ASN A 50 10.65 45.68 2.02
N ASN A 51 10.88 44.38 2.16
CA ASN A 51 10.62 43.45 1.07
C ASN A 51 9.92 42.23 1.68
N LYS A 52 8.57 42.30 1.74
CA LYS A 52 7.75 41.10 1.74
C LYS A 52 8.02 40.38 0.42
N GLN A 53 9.08 39.58 0.39
CA GLN A 53 9.19 38.54 -0.61
C GLN A 53 7.98 37.63 -0.38
N ASN A 54 7.02 37.72 -1.30
CA ASN A 54 6.04 36.69 -1.53
C ASN A 54 6.81 35.43 -1.91
N ILE A 55 7.34 34.72 -0.91
CA ILE A 55 7.75 33.33 -1.08
C ILE A 55 6.43 32.60 -1.26
N ALA A 56 6.07 32.36 -2.52
CA ALA A 56 4.94 31.52 -2.86
C ALA A 56 5.06 30.22 -2.08
N SER A 57 4.12 29.97 -1.16
CA SER A 57 4.05 28.72 -0.42
C SER A 57 3.63 27.63 -1.40
N TYR A 58 4.60 26.92 -1.97
CA TYR A 58 4.42 25.97 -3.09
C TYR A 58 3.83 24.60 -2.67
N GLY A 59 2.99 24.58 -1.65
CA GLY A 59 2.27 23.39 -1.22
C GLY A 59 2.13 23.29 0.29
N SER A 60 1.42 22.25 0.72
CA SER A 60 1.26 21.90 2.13
C SER A 60 1.18 20.39 2.26
N GLN A 61 1.35 19.90 3.48
CA GLN A 61 1.06 18.52 3.82
C GLN A 61 0.19 18.48 5.06
N THR A 62 -0.62 17.44 5.18
CA THR A 62 -1.40 17.17 6.39
C THR A 62 -1.26 15.71 6.77
N GLN A 63 -1.22 15.47 8.07
CA GLN A 63 -1.28 14.11 8.61
C GLN A 63 -2.74 13.75 8.89
N PHE A 64 -3.07 12.48 8.69
CA PHE A 64 -4.37 11.93 9.00
C PHE A 64 -4.25 10.43 9.29
N LYS A 65 -5.28 9.88 9.93
CA LYS A 65 -5.44 8.45 10.14
C LYS A 65 -6.53 7.93 9.22
N ALA A 66 -6.25 6.81 8.56
CA ALA A 66 -7.25 6.03 7.86
C ALA A 66 -7.41 4.67 8.54
N SER A 67 -8.62 4.12 8.55
CA SER A 67 -8.84 2.73 8.94
C SER A 67 -9.82 2.04 7.99
N PHE A 68 -9.59 0.75 7.77
CA PHE A 68 -10.40 -0.09 6.89
C PHE A 68 -10.95 -1.27 7.69
N THR A 69 -12.25 -1.50 7.62
CA THR A 69 -12.82 -2.81 7.96
C THR A 69 -13.19 -3.53 6.67
N ILE A 70 -13.00 -4.85 6.65
CA ILE A 70 -13.29 -5.69 5.49
C ILE A 70 -14.10 -6.89 5.98
N SER A 71 -15.35 -6.98 5.56
CA SER A 71 -16.24 -8.10 5.84
C SER A 71 -16.79 -8.69 4.54
N ARG A 72 -17.09 -9.98 4.56
CA ARG A 72 -17.80 -10.60 3.45
C ARG A 72 -19.18 -9.97 3.30
N ASP A 73 -19.55 -9.65 2.08
CA ASP A 73 -20.85 -9.06 1.79
C ASP A 73 -22.02 -10.05 2.07
N LYS A 74 -21.79 -11.34 1.86
CA LYS A 74 -22.82 -12.37 2.00
C LYS A 74 -23.33 -12.55 3.44
N ASP A 75 -22.46 -12.41 4.43
CA ASP A 75 -22.71 -12.84 5.81
C ASP A 75 -22.03 -11.97 6.88
N ASP A 76 -21.57 -10.77 6.50
CA ASP A 76 -20.88 -9.80 7.35
C ASP A 76 -19.69 -10.36 8.14
N THR A 77 -19.17 -11.52 7.75
CA THR A 77 -18.07 -12.17 8.45
C THR A 77 -16.79 -11.38 8.19
N PRO A 78 -16.09 -10.89 9.24
CA PRO A 78 -14.84 -10.17 9.05
C PRO A 78 -13.80 -11.04 8.35
N ALA A 79 -12.97 -10.41 7.52
CA ALA A 79 -11.77 -11.04 6.99
C ALA A 79 -10.87 -11.50 8.16
N CYS A 80 -9.96 -12.43 7.89
CA CYS A 80 -8.94 -12.81 8.85
C CYS A 80 -7.57 -12.35 8.37
N PHE A 81 -6.64 -12.17 9.30
CA PHE A 81 -5.24 -11.97 8.98
C PHE A 81 -4.37 -12.89 9.83
N LYS A 82 -3.10 -12.98 9.47
CA LYS A 82 -2.10 -13.70 10.27
C LYS A 82 -0.79 -12.93 10.31
N GLN A 83 -0.07 -13.06 11.42
CA GLN A 83 1.35 -12.72 11.49
C GLN A 83 2.15 -13.80 10.74
N ASP A 84 2.92 -13.39 9.73
CA ASP A 84 3.89 -14.22 9.00
C ASP A 84 5.35 -13.86 9.39
N GLY A 85 5.58 -12.77 10.12
CA GLY A 85 6.92 -12.26 10.45
C GLY A 85 7.71 -11.88 9.20
N GLU A 86 9.03 -11.97 9.25
CA GLU A 86 9.93 -11.56 8.14
C GLU A 86 9.95 -12.52 6.94
N ARG A 87 9.01 -13.49 6.88
CA ARG A 87 8.97 -14.49 5.81
C ARG A 87 8.60 -13.89 4.44
N PHE A 88 7.86 -12.79 4.44
CA PHE A 88 7.40 -12.09 3.23
C PHE A 88 7.70 -10.60 3.35
N THR A 89 7.39 -9.85 2.29
CA THR A 89 7.57 -8.40 2.23
C THR A 89 6.91 -7.69 3.40
N ASN A 90 5.68 -8.10 3.77
CA ASN A 90 4.97 -7.59 4.92
C ASN A 90 4.83 -8.67 5.99
N GLU A 91 4.92 -8.26 7.26
CA GLU A 91 4.82 -9.16 8.41
C GLU A 91 3.43 -9.75 8.62
N GLN A 92 2.41 -9.17 7.99
CA GLN A 92 1.03 -9.58 8.13
C GLN A 92 0.44 -9.93 6.75
N THR A 93 -0.38 -10.98 6.70
CA THR A 93 -1.10 -11.39 5.50
C THR A 93 -2.59 -11.34 5.76
N LEU A 94 -3.31 -10.57 4.94
CA LEU A 94 -4.77 -10.62 4.87
C LEU A 94 -5.22 -11.89 4.14
N LYS A 95 -6.27 -12.53 4.64
CA LYS A 95 -6.83 -13.74 4.05
C LYS A 95 -8.22 -13.45 3.52
N LEU A 96 -8.38 -13.69 2.22
CA LEU A 96 -9.62 -13.45 1.51
C LEU A 96 -9.99 -14.67 0.69
N TYR A 97 -11.26 -14.80 0.37
CA TYR A 97 -11.74 -15.75 -0.61
C TYR A 97 -11.57 -15.14 -2.00
N SER A 98 -11.17 -15.97 -2.97
CA SER A 98 -11.33 -15.68 -4.40
C SER A 98 -12.81 -15.75 -4.78
N ALA A 99 -13.22 -14.98 -5.79
CA ALA A 99 -14.59 -14.99 -6.31
C ALA A 99 -15.68 -14.70 -5.25
N ALA A 100 -15.37 -13.80 -4.32
CA ALA A 100 -16.28 -13.31 -3.30
C ALA A 100 -16.40 -11.79 -3.33
N ASP A 101 -17.54 -11.28 -2.86
CA ASP A 101 -17.81 -9.86 -2.70
C ASP A 101 -17.59 -9.47 -1.22
N TYR A 102 -16.99 -8.30 -1.01
CA TYR A 102 -16.63 -7.75 0.29
C TYR A 102 -17.21 -6.36 0.48
N THR A 103 -17.81 -6.11 1.64
CA THR A 103 -18.10 -4.75 2.09
C THR A 103 -16.84 -4.21 2.77
N VAL A 104 -16.38 -3.06 2.30
CA VAL A 104 -15.26 -2.32 2.87
C VAL A 104 -15.78 -1.01 3.44
N LYS A 105 -15.51 -0.76 4.72
CA LYS A 105 -15.79 0.52 5.37
C LYS A 105 -14.47 1.22 5.66
N MET A 106 -14.35 2.45 5.22
CA MET A 106 -13.18 3.30 5.43
C MET A 106 -13.56 4.47 6.33
N GLU A 107 -12.75 4.72 7.34
CA GLU A 107 -12.86 5.89 8.22
C GLU A 107 -11.58 6.74 8.11
N ILE A 108 -11.74 8.05 7.99
CA ILE A 108 -10.66 9.03 7.81
C ILE A 108 -10.81 10.16 8.82
N ALA A 109 -9.76 10.41 9.60
CA ALA A 109 -9.73 11.44 10.64
C ALA A 109 -8.40 12.24 10.59
N PRO A 110 -8.42 13.60 10.55
CA PRO A 110 -9.61 14.45 10.46
C PRO A 110 -10.37 14.24 9.13
N ASN A 111 -11.60 14.77 9.05
CA ASN A 111 -12.43 14.73 7.84
C ASN A 111 -11.63 15.20 6.60
N MET A 112 -11.63 14.35 5.58
CA MET A 112 -11.13 14.67 4.25
C MET A 112 -12.12 14.18 3.19
N GLU A 113 -12.36 15.01 2.16
CA GLU A 113 -13.25 14.66 1.05
C GLU A 113 -12.54 13.72 0.07
N LEU A 114 -12.98 12.47 0.01
CA LEU A 114 -12.52 11.47 -0.94
C LEU A 114 -13.14 11.74 -2.33
N LEU A 115 -12.31 11.76 -3.37
CA LEU A 115 -12.75 11.87 -4.77
C LEU A 115 -12.91 10.51 -5.42
N TYR A 116 -11.91 9.64 -5.26
CA TYR A 116 -11.97 8.24 -5.71
C TYR A 116 -11.12 7.34 -4.83
N ILE A 117 -11.44 6.05 -4.89
CA ILE A 117 -10.66 4.97 -4.31
C ILE A 117 -10.51 3.87 -5.37
N LYS A 118 -9.30 3.31 -5.46
CA LYS A 118 -9.02 2.12 -6.24
C LYS A 118 -8.66 0.98 -5.31
N PHE A 119 -9.25 -0.19 -5.54
CA PHE A 119 -8.98 -1.39 -4.78
C PHE A 119 -8.69 -2.55 -5.74
N GLY A 120 -7.48 -3.10 -5.69
CA GLY A 120 -6.99 -4.03 -6.71
C GLY A 120 -6.80 -3.36 -8.08
N GLY A 121 -6.44 -2.07 -8.10
CA GLY A 121 -6.23 -1.28 -9.32
C GLY A 121 -7.51 -0.83 -10.04
N VAL A 122 -8.69 -1.21 -9.54
CA VAL A 122 -9.99 -0.82 -10.12
C VAL A 122 -10.61 0.28 -9.29
N GLU A 123 -11.05 1.36 -9.94
CA GLU A 123 -11.81 2.43 -9.28
C GLU A 123 -13.20 1.94 -8.87
N THR A 124 -13.53 2.13 -7.60
CA THR A 124 -14.73 1.55 -7.00
C THR A 124 -15.68 2.64 -6.54
N PRO A 125 -16.96 2.61 -6.95
CA PRO A 125 -17.97 3.51 -6.41
C PRO A 125 -18.12 3.35 -4.89
N PHE A 126 -18.22 4.46 -4.18
CA PHE A 126 -18.40 4.49 -2.73
C PHE A 126 -19.55 5.41 -2.34
N LYS A 127 -20.08 5.22 -1.12
CA LYS A 127 -21.06 6.10 -0.49
C LYS A 127 -20.48 6.70 0.79
N SER A 128 -20.77 7.97 1.07
CA SER A 128 -20.58 8.52 2.42
C SER A 128 -21.65 7.97 3.34
N THR A 129 -21.30 7.55 4.54
CA THR A 129 -22.24 6.96 5.52
C THR A 129 -22.46 7.84 6.74
N ASN A 130 -21.86 9.03 6.77
CA ASN A 130 -21.97 9.95 7.88
C ASN A 130 -22.01 11.41 7.39
N ASP A 131 -22.26 12.33 8.31
CA ASP A 131 -22.17 13.77 8.08
C ASP A 131 -20.78 14.25 8.53
N PRO A 132 -19.85 14.49 7.60
CA PRO A 132 -18.46 14.76 7.96
C PRO A 132 -18.27 16.09 8.71
N GLU A 133 -19.21 17.04 8.59
CA GLU A 133 -19.17 18.31 9.31
C GLU A 133 -19.49 18.13 10.80
N LYS A 134 -20.36 17.17 11.13
CA LYS A 134 -20.75 16.88 12.51
C LYS A 134 -19.77 15.96 13.22
N ASP A 135 -19.26 14.95 12.52
CA ASP A 135 -18.51 13.86 13.17
C ASP A 135 -16.99 14.09 13.24
N GLN A 136 -16.47 15.18 12.68
CA GLN A 136 -15.03 15.48 12.58
C GLN A 136 -14.20 14.41 11.83
N LYS A 137 -14.87 13.48 11.16
CA LYS A 137 -14.31 12.39 10.36
C LYS A 137 -15.18 12.08 9.16
N SER A 138 -14.58 11.49 8.14
CA SER A 138 -15.30 10.99 6.96
C SER A 138 -15.38 9.47 7.02
N ILE A 139 -16.57 8.93 6.77
CA ILE A 139 -16.80 7.49 6.71
C ILE A 139 -17.38 7.15 5.34
N TYR A 140 -16.69 6.27 4.63
CA TYR A 140 -17.08 5.78 3.32
C TYR A 140 -17.30 4.28 3.35
N GLN A 141 -18.22 3.79 2.51
CA GLN A 141 -18.44 2.37 2.32
C GLN A 141 -18.51 2.04 0.83
N PHE A 142 -17.90 0.92 0.43
CA PHE A 142 -17.95 0.42 -0.94
C PHE A 142 -17.94 -1.11 -0.98
N LEU A 143 -18.34 -1.66 -2.12
CA LEU A 143 -18.26 -3.09 -2.41
C LEU A 143 -17.04 -3.38 -3.26
N TRP A 144 -16.22 -4.33 -2.85
CA TRP A 144 -15.08 -4.81 -3.62
C TRP A 144 -15.27 -6.28 -3.98
N SER A 145 -15.21 -6.58 -5.28
CA SER A 145 -15.32 -7.94 -5.78
C SER A 145 -13.95 -8.53 -6.09
N THR A 146 -13.77 -9.78 -5.69
CA THR A 146 -12.59 -10.61 -6.02
C THR A 146 -12.90 -11.62 -7.12
N LYS A 147 -14.01 -11.44 -7.85
CA LYS A 147 -14.34 -12.23 -9.04
C LYS A 147 -13.28 -12.02 -10.12
N GLY A 148 -12.82 -13.13 -10.71
CA GLY A 148 -11.71 -13.11 -11.66
C GLY A 148 -10.31 -13.07 -11.02
N ILE A 149 -10.20 -12.99 -9.69
CA ILE A 149 -8.91 -13.15 -8.99
C ILE A 149 -8.70 -14.63 -8.67
N ASP A 150 -7.61 -15.19 -9.19
CA ASP A 150 -7.27 -16.59 -8.93
C ASP A 150 -6.80 -16.82 -7.49
N PRO A 151 -7.05 -18.02 -6.93
CA PRO A 151 -6.50 -18.41 -5.63
C PRO A 151 -4.98 -18.32 -5.62
N THR A 152 -4.41 -17.74 -4.56
CA THR A 152 -2.96 -17.59 -4.44
C THR A 152 -2.30 -18.93 -4.13
N GLU A 153 -1.35 -19.34 -4.97
CA GLU A 153 -0.57 -20.57 -4.81
C GLU A 153 0.07 -20.71 -3.42
N ASN A 154 0.29 -21.96 -3.00
CA ASN A 154 0.96 -22.23 -1.72
C ASN A 154 2.33 -21.53 -1.65
N ARG A 155 2.68 -21.05 -0.44
CA ARG A 155 3.90 -20.28 -0.17
C ARG A 155 4.01 -18.91 -0.86
N HIS A 156 3.11 -18.54 -1.77
CA HIS A 156 3.05 -17.20 -2.36
C HIS A 156 2.07 -16.27 -1.64
N ARG A 157 2.23 -14.96 -1.89
CA ARG A 157 1.35 -13.85 -1.51
C ARG A 157 1.13 -12.96 -2.72
N THR A 158 -0.02 -12.31 -2.74
CA THR A 158 -0.41 -11.37 -3.80
C THR A 158 -0.47 -9.98 -3.20
N ASP A 159 0.17 -9.01 -3.83
CA ASP A 159 0.02 -7.61 -3.44
C ASP A 159 -1.18 -6.99 -4.16
N VAL A 160 -2.20 -6.64 -3.38
CA VAL A 160 -3.35 -5.88 -3.89
C VAL A 160 -2.98 -4.41 -3.82
N LEU A 161 -2.80 -3.78 -4.99
CA LEU A 161 -2.56 -2.35 -5.10
C LEU A 161 -3.86 -1.58 -4.83
N CYS A 162 -3.81 -0.68 -3.86
CA CYS A 162 -4.90 0.21 -3.51
C CYS A 162 -4.42 1.66 -3.61
N SER A 163 -5.34 2.56 -3.90
CA SER A 163 -5.06 3.98 -3.86
C SER A 163 -6.27 4.80 -3.48
N MET A 164 -6.03 5.95 -2.87
CA MET A 164 -7.08 6.89 -2.47
C MET A 164 -6.68 8.30 -2.86
N LYS A 165 -7.61 9.04 -3.44
CA LYS A 165 -7.43 10.42 -3.84
C LYS A 165 -8.38 11.31 -3.05
N PHE A 166 -7.80 12.23 -2.29
CA PHE A 166 -8.53 13.28 -1.61
C PHE A 166 -8.56 14.55 -2.42
N LYS A 167 -9.58 15.38 -2.19
CA LYS A 167 -9.66 16.71 -2.77
C LYS A 167 -8.47 17.55 -2.30
N ASN A 168 -7.86 18.28 -3.23
CA ASN A 168 -6.70 19.15 -3.02
C ASN A 168 -5.36 18.47 -2.67
N PHE A 169 -5.30 17.15 -2.44
CA PHE A 169 -4.07 16.42 -2.12
C PHE A 169 -3.70 15.43 -3.22
N LYS A 170 -2.42 15.03 -3.31
CA LYS A 170 -1.97 13.96 -4.20
C LYS A 170 -2.53 12.61 -3.77
N GLU A 171 -2.65 11.71 -4.74
CA GLU A 171 -3.07 10.33 -4.52
C GLU A 171 -2.10 9.61 -3.58
N ILE A 172 -2.64 8.79 -2.68
CA ILE A 172 -1.88 7.91 -1.81
C ILE A 172 -2.04 6.50 -2.35
N GLU A 173 -0.92 5.84 -2.63
CA GLU A 173 -0.88 4.43 -2.99
C GLU A 173 -0.37 3.58 -1.82
N PHE A 174 -0.95 2.40 -1.65
CA PHE A 174 -0.52 1.41 -0.68
C PHE A 174 -0.81 0.00 -1.20
N ARG A 175 -0.16 -1.01 -0.60
CA ARG A 175 -0.32 -2.41 -0.98
C ARG A 175 -0.78 -3.22 0.21
N LEU A 176 -1.76 -4.07 0.00
CA LEU A 176 -2.17 -5.08 0.97
C LEU A 176 -1.56 -6.42 0.55
N GLN A 177 -0.80 -7.05 1.45
CA GLN A 177 -0.33 -8.42 1.24
C GLN A 177 -1.46 -9.39 1.52
N VAL A 178 -1.92 -10.10 0.49
CA VAL A 178 -3.10 -10.97 0.53
C VAL A 178 -2.75 -12.41 0.17
N LYS A 179 -3.50 -13.34 0.76
CA LYS A 179 -3.63 -14.71 0.27
C LYS A 179 -5.09 -15.01 -0.06
N PHE A 180 -5.36 -15.26 -1.34
CA PHE A 180 -6.68 -15.66 -1.83
C PHE A 180 -6.87 -17.17 -1.70
N TYR A 181 -8.00 -17.58 -1.14
CA TYR A 181 -8.39 -18.97 -0.97
C TYR A 181 -9.69 -19.26 -1.74
N THR A 182 -9.84 -20.48 -2.25
CA THR A 182 -11.14 -20.88 -2.79
C THR A 182 -12.20 -20.97 -1.69
N LEU A 183 -13.48 -20.84 -2.06
CA LEU A 183 -14.60 -20.99 -1.13
C LEU A 183 -14.64 -22.36 -0.43
N GLN A 184 -14.08 -23.42 -1.02
CA GLN A 184 -13.99 -24.74 -0.38
C GLN A 184 -12.92 -24.80 0.72
N LYS A 185 -11.94 -23.88 0.73
CA LYS A 185 -10.85 -23.84 1.72
C LYS A 185 -11.19 -22.94 2.91
N MET A 186 -12.43 -23.00 3.40
CA MET A 186 -12.92 -22.14 4.50
C MET A 186 -12.01 -22.14 5.71
N LYS A 187 -11.59 -23.33 6.18
CA LYS A 187 -10.69 -23.47 7.34
C LYS A 187 -9.39 -22.66 7.21
N HIS A 188 -8.83 -22.53 6.01
CA HIS A 188 -7.60 -21.79 5.82
C HIS A 188 -7.84 -20.28 5.72
N ALA A 189 -8.95 -19.88 5.10
CA ALA A 189 -9.35 -18.49 4.97
C ALA A 189 -9.73 -17.87 6.33
N THR A 190 -10.33 -18.66 7.24
CA THR A 190 -10.75 -18.19 8.57
C THR A 190 -9.73 -18.47 9.68
N TRP A 191 -8.63 -19.17 9.38
CA TRP A 191 -7.57 -19.38 10.36
C TRP A 191 -6.79 -18.08 10.61
N GLY A 192 -6.51 -17.76 11.87
CA GLY A 192 -5.74 -16.59 12.28
C GLY A 192 -6.59 -15.71 13.18
N GLU A 193 -6.30 -14.42 13.16
CA GLU A 193 -7.04 -13.41 13.92
C GLU A 193 -8.13 -12.81 13.04
N LYS A 194 -9.30 -12.56 13.63
CA LYS A 194 -10.36 -11.80 12.93
C LYS A 194 -9.87 -10.36 12.79
N LEU A 195 -9.98 -9.82 11.59
CA LEU A 195 -9.67 -8.43 11.32
C LEU A 195 -10.75 -7.55 11.96
N ASN A 196 -10.35 -6.74 12.93
CA ASN A 196 -11.16 -5.62 13.38
C ASN A 196 -10.96 -4.45 12.42
N SER A 197 -9.71 -4.06 12.16
CA SER A 197 -9.39 -3.03 11.16
C SER A 197 -7.95 -3.06 10.67
N ILE A 198 -7.70 -2.48 9.50
CA ILE A 198 -6.36 -2.10 9.04
C ILE A 198 -6.24 -0.60 9.29
N SER A 199 -5.39 -0.19 10.24
CA SER A 199 -5.14 1.21 10.57
C SER A 199 -3.89 1.71 9.87
N MET A 200 -3.95 2.93 9.34
CA MET A 200 -2.85 3.59 8.66
C MET A 200 -2.65 5.01 9.19
N ASP A 201 -1.40 5.34 9.51
CA ASP A 201 -0.95 6.71 9.70
C ASP A 201 -0.45 7.21 8.34
N CYS A 202 -1.02 8.32 7.86
CA CYS A 202 -0.82 8.80 6.49
C CYS A 202 -0.41 10.27 6.48
N THR A 203 0.40 10.62 5.47
CA THR A 203 0.68 12.02 5.10
C THR A 203 0.12 12.28 3.70
N ALA A 204 -0.70 13.32 3.57
CA ALA A 204 -1.26 13.81 2.31
C ALA A 204 -0.58 15.11 1.90
N GLY A 205 0.15 15.10 0.78
CA GLY A 205 0.86 16.25 0.23
C GLY A 205 0.11 16.96 -0.89
N ARG A 206 0.32 18.27 -1.02
CA ARG A 206 -0.16 19.13 -2.11
C ARG A 206 1.03 19.87 -2.73
N GLY A 207 0.96 20.16 -4.03
CA GLY A 207 2.03 20.88 -4.74
C GLY A 207 3.27 19.99 -4.87
N THR A 208 4.41 20.44 -4.32
CA THR A 208 5.65 19.66 -4.36
C THR A 208 5.69 18.52 -3.34
N TYR A 209 4.92 18.60 -2.25
CA TYR A 209 4.86 17.57 -1.20
C TYR A 209 4.24 16.27 -1.71
N GLN A 210 4.76 15.13 -1.25
CA GLN A 210 4.26 13.81 -1.62
C GLN A 210 3.22 13.31 -0.62
N SER A 211 2.40 12.37 -1.07
CA SER A 211 1.49 11.64 -0.20
C SER A 211 1.94 10.19 -0.06
N PHE A 212 1.88 9.63 1.15
CA PHE A 212 2.32 8.27 1.44
C PHE A 212 1.72 7.74 2.74
N VAL A 213 1.76 6.42 2.91
CA VAL A 213 1.44 5.74 4.16
C VAL A 213 2.72 5.60 4.98
N GLU A 214 2.75 6.17 6.19
CA GLU A 214 3.89 6.09 7.10
C GLU A 214 3.94 4.75 7.82
N LYS A 215 2.78 4.28 8.26
CA LYS A 215 2.64 3.07 9.03
C LYS A 215 1.30 2.42 8.71
N MET A 216 1.30 1.09 8.62
CA MET A 216 0.10 0.28 8.48
C MET A 216 0.12 -0.83 9.52
N LYS A 217 -1.01 -1.09 10.17
CA LYS A 217 -1.17 -2.13 11.19
C LYS A 217 -2.52 -2.82 11.06
N TYR A 218 -2.50 -4.14 11.12
CA TYR A 218 -3.70 -4.96 11.24
C TYR A 218 -4.03 -5.14 12.73
N ILE A 219 -5.29 -4.90 13.09
CA ILE A 219 -5.86 -4.94 14.43
C ILE A 219 -7.04 -5.90 14.42
#